data_AF-A0A2Y9J3D9-F1
#
_entry.id   AF-A0A2Y9J3D9-F1
#
_cell.length_a   1.000
_cell.length_b   1.000
_cell.length_c   1.000
_cell.angle_alpha   90.00
_cell.angle_beta   90.00
_cell.angle_gamma   90.00
#
_symmetry.space_group_name_H-M   'P 1'
#
loop_
_entity.id
_entity.type
_entity.pdbx_description
1 polymer ?
#
loop_
_entity_poly.entity_id
_entity_poly.type
_entity_poly.pdbx_seq_one_letter_code
_entity_poly.pdbx_strand_id
1 'polypeptide(L)'
;MRPFLSPLTPRWRHTDSLPSVLTPFGPSDSPLPKLRRSLVEVMATGTPDSQARFGQSVKGLLTEKVNTCGTDVIALTKQVLKGSRSSELLGQAARNMVLQEDAILHSEDSLRKMAIITTHLQYQQEAIQKNVEQSSDLQDQLNHLLK
;
A
#
# COMPACT_ATOMS: atom_id res chain seq x y z
N MET A 1 28.83 -42.62 4.41
CA MET A 1 29.08 -41.16 4.40
C MET A 1 27.97 -40.51 3.61
N ARG A 2 27.42 -39.40 4.13
CA ARG A 2 26.03 -38.92 3.92
C ARG A 2 25.83 -38.18 2.59
N PRO A 3 24.60 -38.20 2.02
CA PRO A 3 24.16 -37.27 0.98
C PRO A 3 23.61 -35.98 1.62
N PHE A 4 23.78 -34.81 0.98
CA PHE A 4 23.10 -33.58 1.39
C PHE A 4 22.28 -33.03 0.24
N LEU A 5 20.96 -33.13 0.41
CA LEU A 5 19.90 -32.64 -0.46
C LEU A 5 19.38 -31.32 0.11
N SER A 6 19.25 -30.32 -0.78
CA SER A 6 18.18 -29.30 -0.81
C SER A 6 18.37 -27.99 0.02
N PRO A 7 17.52 -26.95 -0.18
CA PRO A 7 17.95 -25.67 -0.75
C PRO A 7 17.68 -24.49 0.21
N LEU A 8 18.30 -23.32 -0.03
CA LEU A 8 18.06 -22.13 0.78
C LEU A 8 16.69 -21.48 0.47
N THR A 9 15.79 -21.52 1.45
CA THR A 9 14.64 -20.59 1.61
C THR A 9 15.07 -19.33 2.39
N PRO A 10 14.51 -18.13 2.13
CA PRO A 10 14.72 -16.97 3.00
C PRO A 10 13.79 -17.02 4.23
N ARG A 11 14.41 -17.01 5.41
CA ARG A 11 13.74 -17.02 6.73
C ARG A 11 13.34 -15.59 7.13
N TRP A 12 12.05 -15.29 7.09
CA TRP A 12 11.45 -14.14 7.78
C TRP A 12 11.65 -14.30 9.29
N ARG A 13 12.24 -13.30 9.95
CA ARG A 13 12.42 -13.30 11.41
C ARG A 13 11.30 -12.48 12.04
N HIS A 14 10.37 -13.17 12.69
CA HIS A 14 9.41 -12.63 13.64
C HIS A 14 10.12 -12.24 14.94
N THR A 15 9.68 -11.13 15.55
CA THR A 15 9.57 -11.02 17.01
C THR A 15 8.21 -10.39 17.32
N ASP A 16 7.24 -11.23 17.62
CA ASP A 16 5.96 -10.88 18.23
C ASP A 16 6.16 -10.54 19.71
N SER A 17 5.43 -9.54 20.22
CA SER A 17 4.56 -9.63 21.41
C SER A 17 4.40 -8.27 22.12
N LEU A 18 3.21 -7.66 22.07
CA LEU A 18 2.78 -6.69 23.07
C LEU A 18 1.32 -6.98 23.47
N PRO A 19 1.02 -7.13 24.77
CA PRO A 19 -0.34 -7.21 25.29
C PRO A 19 -0.85 -5.84 25.80
N SER A 20 -2.17 -5.77 25.89
CA SER A 20 -3.01 -4.64 26.29
C SER A 20 -2.99 -4.26 27.79
N VAL A 21 -3.23 -2.97 28.07
CA VAL A 21 -3.86 -2.34 29.26
C VAL A 21 -3.09 -2.34 30.60
N LEU A 22 -2.70 -1.14 31.07
CA LEU A 22 -2.97 -0.60 32.43
C LEU A 22 -2.44 0.86 32.57
N THR A 23 -3.30 1.79 32.96
CA THR A 23 -2.92 3.11 33.52
C THR A 23 -2.43 2.98 34.97
N PRO A 24 -1.64 3.95 35.46
CA PRO A 24 -1.91 4.49 36.79
C PRO A 24 -1.91 6.04 36.87
N PHE A 25 -2.72 6.50 37.81
CA PHE A 25 -3.02 7.85 38.28
C PHE A 25 -1.85 8.56 39.01
N GLY A 26 -1.80 9.90 38.96
CA GLY A 26 -1.29 10.80 40.02
C GLY A 26 -0.46 12.02 39.55
N PRO A 27 -0.33 13.11 40.35
CA PRO A 27 -1.39 14.05 40.74
C PRO A 27 -1.07 15.52 40.39
N SER A 28 -2.14 16.32 40.27
CA SER A 28 -2.29 17.73 40.68
C SER A 28 -1.12 18.72 40.47
N ASP A 29 -1.26 19.57 39.45
CA ASP A 29 -1.11 21.02 39.63
C ASP A 29 -1.93 21.78 38.57
N SER A 30 -2.74 22.73 39.05
CA SER A 30 -3.45 23.74 38.26
C SER A 30 -3.22 25.08 38.96
N PRO A 31 -3.04 26.19 38.22
CA PRO A 31 -4.22 27.01 37.92
C PRO A 31 -4.28 27.58 36.48
N LEU A 32 -5.53 27.73 36.02
CA LEU A 32 -6.12 28.22 34.74
C LEU A 32 -5.65 29.62 34.24
N PRO A 33 -6.01 30.13 33.01
CA PRO A 33 -7.19 29.79 32.18
C PRO A 33 -6.99 29.86 30.65
N LYS A 34 -6.99 28.73 29.91
CA LYS A 34 -7.23 28.76 28.44
C LYS A 34 -8.10 27.64 27.85
N LEU A 35 -8.66 26.74 28.66
CA LEU A 35 -9.50 25.64 28.15
C LEU A 35 -10.87 25.56 28.84
N ARG A 36 -11.57 26.69 28.91
CA ARG A 36 -12.99 26.78 29.32
C ARG A 36 -13.86 27.38 28.20
N ARG A 37 -13.44 27.20 26.95
CA ARG A 37 -14.22 27.53 25.75
C ARG A 37 -14.15 26.38 24.74
N SER A 38 -14.41 25.16 25.23
CA SER A 38 -14.44 23.97 24.35
C SER A 38 -15.48 22.91 24.76
N LEU A 39 -16.10 22.99 25.95
CA LEU A 39 -17.16 22.05 26.36
C LEU A 39 -18.57 22.68 26.40
N VAL A 40 -18.71 23.95 26.00
CA VAL A 40 -20.02 24.57 25.70
C VAL A 40 -20.23 24.70 24.19
N GLU A 41 -19.29 24.23 23.38
CA GLU A 41 -19.33 24.34 21.91
C GLU A 41 -19.28 22.97 21.21
N VAL A 42 -19.74 21.92 21.90
CA VAL A 42 -19.95 20.59 21.29
C VAL A 42 -21.41 20.12 21.43
N MET A 43 -22.30 20.95 21.97
CA MET A 43 -23.77 20.77 21.89
C MET A 43 -24.47 21.97 21.25
N ALA A 44 -23.82 22.58 20.25
CA ALA A 44 -24.44 23.59 19.39
C ALA A 44 -24.26 23.29 17.89
N THR A 45 -23.76 22.10 17.56
CA THR A 45 -23.87 21.52 16.21
C THR A 45 -24.90 20.41 16.23
N GLY A 46 -26.11 20.75 16.68
CA GLY A 46 -27.26 20.16 16.00
C GLY A 46 -27.01 20.38 14.51
N THR A 47 -27.07 19.32 13.71
CA THR A 47 -27.20 19.48 12.26
C THR A 47 -28.16 20.64 12.01
N PRO A 48 -27.86 21.60 11.11
CA PRO A 48 -28.73 22.77 10.92
C PRO A 48 -30.18 22.36 10.63
N ASP A 49 -30.40 21.13 10.18
CA ASP A 49 -31.69 20.46 10.07
C ASP A 49 -32.43 20.18 11.40
N SER A 50 -31.76 19.75 12.48
CA SER A 50 -32.46 19.19 13.65
C SER A 50 -33.14 20.25 14.52
N GLN A 51 -32.58 21.45 14.64
CA GLN A 51 -33.17 22.56 15.41
C GLN A 51 -34.27 23.29 14.62
N ALA A 52 -34.23 23.26 13.28
CA ALA A 52 -35.28 23.81 12.42
C ALA A 52 -36.57 22.94 12.42
N ARG A 53 -36.44 21.65 12.75
CA ARG A 53 -37.55 20.68 12.70
C ARG A 53 -38.64 20.87 13.75
N PHE A 54 -38.33 21.39 14.94
CA PHE A 54 -39.30 21.42 16.05
C PHE A 54 -40.49 22.37 15.80
N GLY A 55 -40.34 23.35 14.89
CA GLY A 55 -41.40 24.23 14.40
C GLY A 55 -41.81 24.00 12.95
N GLN A 56 -41.21 23.02 12.27
CA GLN A 56 -41.47 22.77 10.86
C GLN A 56 -42.71 21.88 10.74
N SER A 57 -43.80 22.47 10.27
CA SER A 57 -44.99 21.70 9.93
C SER A 57 -44.62 20.59 8.94
N VAL A 58 -45.24 19.42 9.08
CA VAL A 58 -45.13 18.30 8.12
C VAL A 58 -45.32 18.79 6.68
N LYS A 59 -46.19 19.79 6.47
CA LYS A 59 -46.40 20.44 5.17
C LYS A 59 -45.15 21.22 4.67
N GLY A 60 -44.47 21.93 5.57
CA GLY A 60 -43.25 22.66 5.24
C GLY A 60 -42.11 21.72 4.87
N LEU A 61 -41.91 20.65 5.64
CA LEU A 61 -40.91 19.62 5.35
C LEU A 61 -41.20 18.88 4.05
N LEU A 62 -42.47 18.58 3.76
CA LEU A 62 -42.86 17.98 2.49
C LEU A 62 -42.55 18.89 1.30
N THR A 63 -42.86 20.19 1.43
CA THR A 63 -42.58 21.18 0.38
C THR A 63 -41.09 21.25 0.09
N GLU A 64 -40.26 21.28 1.13
CA GLU A 64 -38.81 21.25 1.00
C GLU A 64 -38.31 19.99 0.28
N LYS A 65 -38.75 18.81 0.72
CA LYS A 65 -38.37 17.54 0.07
C LYS A 65 -38.82 17.45 -1.38
N VAL A 66 -40.00 17.97 -1.72
CA VAL A 66 -40.49 18.03 -3.12
C VAL A 66 -39.61 18.96 -3.96
N ASN A 67 -39.20 20.11 -3.42
CA ASN A 67 -38.33 21.04 -4.11
C ASN A 67 -36.92 20.47 -4.34
N THR A 68 -36.35 19.80 -3.33
CA THR A 68 -35.06 19.11 -3.45
C THR A 68 -35.14 17.98 -4.49
N CYS A 69 -36.17 17.13 -4.42
CA CYS A 69 -36.42 16.08 -5.40
C CYS A 69 -36.56 16.65 -6.83
N GLY A 70 -37.28 17.75 -7.00
CA GLY A 70 -37.41 18.43 -8.30
C GLY A 70 -36.05 18.89 -8.84
N THR A 71 -35.20 19.45 -7.97
CA THR A 71 -33.85 19.88 -8.33
C THR A 71 -32.96 18.69 -8.72
N ASP A 72 -33.03 17.60 -7.95
CA ASP A 72 -32.26 16.38 -8.20
C ASP A 72 -32.66 15.72 -9.52
N VAL A 73 -33.96 15.64 -9.82
CA VAL A 73 -34.46 15.12 -11.10
C VAL A 73 -34.00 15.97 -12.27
N ILE A 74 -33.97 17.31 -12.13
CA ILE A 74 -33.44 18.20 -13.16
C ILE A 74 -31.93 17.97 -13.36
N ALA A 75 -31.17 17.85 -12.27
CA ALA A 75 -29.73 17.57 -12.34
C ALA A 75 -29.45 16.20 -12.99
N LEU A 76 -30.21 15.18 -12.60
CA LEU A 76 -30.14 13.84 -13.19
C LEU A 76 -30.49 13.88 -14.68
N THR A 77 -31.56 14.57 -15.07
CA THR A 77 -31.95 14.72 -16.48
C THR A 77 -30.83 15.35 -17.29
N LYS A 78 -30.16 16.38 -16.75
CA LYS A 78 -28.98 16.99 -17.40
C LYS A 78 -27.81 16.01 -17.51
N GLN A 79 -27.56 15.19 -16.49
CA GLN A 79 -26.50 14.18 -16.50
C GLN A 79 -26.79 13.06 -17.50
N VAL A 80 -28.04 12.63 -17.63
CA VAL A 80 -28.47 11.65 -18.64
C VAL A 80 -28.28 12.20 -20.05
N LEU A 81 -28.70 13.44 -20.31
CA LEU A 81 -28.56 14.09 -21.62
C LEU A 81 -27.09 14.34 -22.01
N LYS A 82 -26.26 14.79 -21.06
CA LYS A 82 -24.83 15.02 -21.30
C LYS A 82 -24.00 13.73 -21.30
N GLY A 83 -24.55 12.64 -20.77
CA GLY A 83 -23.83 11.40 -20.53
C GLY A 83 -22.92 11.46 -19.30
N SER A 84 -22.43 10.29 -18.88
CA SER A 84 -21.46 10.19 -17.79
C SER A 84 -20.03 10.48 -18.27
N ARG A 85 -19.17 10.90 -17.35
CA ARG A 85 -17.71 11.02 -17.61
C ARG A 85 -17.01 9.68 -17.79
N SER A 86 -17.72 8.55 -17.70
CA SER A 86 -17.14 7.21 -17.79
C SER A 86 -16.42 6.97 -19.12
N SER A 87 -16.92 7.54 -20.23
CA SER A 87 -16.28 7.42 -21.54
C SER A 87 -14.92 8.13 -21.59
N GLU A 88 -14.80 9.30 -20.96
CA GLU A 88 -13.54 10.03 -20.87
C GLU A 88 -12.52 9.28 -20.00
N LEU A 89 -12.96 8.79 -18.84
CA LEU A 89 -12.12 8.00 -17.93
C LEU A 89 -11.66 6.70 -18.59
N LEU A 90 -12.57 6.01 -19.29
CA LEU A 90 -12.24 4.79 -20.02
C LEU A 90 -11.28 5.07 -21.18
N GLY A 91 -11.48 6.18 -21.90
CA GLY A 91 -10.55 6.62 -22.94
C GLY A 91 -9.16 6.94 -22.39
N GLN A 92 -9.08 7.58 -21.22
CA GLN A 92 -7.80 7.81 -20.55
C GLN A 92 -7.16 6.52 -20.05
N ALA A 93 -7.95 5.60 -19.49
CA ALA A 93 -7.46 4.30 -19.05
C ALA A 93 -6.90 3.49 -20.22
N ALA A 94 -7.60 3.47 -21.37
CA ALA A 94 -7.12 2.80 -22.57
C ALA A 94 -5.78 3.40 -23.06
N ARG A 95 -5.67 4.74 -23.10
CA ARG A 95 -4.39 5.41 -23.44
C ARG A 95 -3.27 5.05 -22.47
N ASN A 96 -3.56 5.03 -21.17
CA ASN A 96 -2.58 4.68 -20.14
C ASN A 96 -2.12 3.22 -20.30
N MET A 97 -3.03 2.29 -20.59
CA MET A 97 -2.70 0.88 -20.79
C MET A 97 -1.80 0.67 -22.01
N VAL A 98 -2.06 1.37 -23.12
CA VAL A 98 -1.20 1.30 -24.31
C VAL A 98 0.19 1.86 -24.03
N LEU A 99 0.29 3.01 -23.34
CA LEU A 99 1.61 3.55 -22.95
C LEU A 99 2.36 2.63 -21.99
N GLN A 100 1.64 1.91 -21.12
CA GLN A 100 2.23 0.97 -20.18
C GLN A 100 2.75 -0.31 -20.86
N GLU A 101 2.17 -0.71 -21.99
CA GLU A 101 2.58 -1.89 -22.75
C GLU A 101 4.05 -1.81 -23.19
N ASP A 102 4.51 -0.66 -23.69
CA ASP A 102 5.90 -0.44 -24.11
C ASP A 102 6.88 -0.59 -22.93
N ALA A 103 6.53 -0.03 -21.77
CA ALA A 103 7.33 -0.17 -20.56
C ALA A 103 7.41 -1.63 -20.07
N ILE A 104 6.34 -2.41 -20.24
CA ILE A 104 6.32 -3.84 -19.90
C ILE A 104 7.26 -4.61 -20.84
N LEU A 105 7.16 -4.40 -22.15
CA LEU A 105 8.00 -5.07 -23.15
C LEU A 105 9.50 -4.75 -22.94
N HIS A 106 9.82 -3.48 -22.69
CA HIS A 106 11.20 -3.10 -22.38
C HIS A 106 11.72 -3.77 -21.09
N SER A 107 10.88 -3.82 -20.06
CA SER A 107 11.25 -4.49 -18.79
C SER A 107 11.51 -5.98 -19.00
N GLU A 108 10.71 -6.64 -19.83
CA GLU A 108 10.89 -8.04 -20.20
C GLU A 108 12.25 -8.29 -20.88
N ASP A 109 12.60 -7.47 -21.86
CA ASP A 109 13.89 -7.56 -22.54
C ASP A 109 15.07 -7.36 -21.58
N SER A 110 14.92 -6.45 -20.62
CA SER A 110 15.93 -6.21 -19.59
C SER A 110 16.08 -7.42 -18.66
N LEU A 111 14.98 -8.06 -18.27
CA LEU A 111 15.00 -9.30 -17.50
C LEU A 111 15.65 -10.46 -18.26
N ARG A 112 15.41 -10.58 -19.57
CA ARG A 112 16.07 -11.61 -20.40
C ARG A 112 17.58 -11.42 -20.44
N LYS A 113 18.06 -10.17 -20.54
CA LYS A 113 19.50 -9.85 -20.44
C LYS A 113 20.07 -10.21 -19.06
N MET A 114 19.34 -9.91 -17.98
CA MET A 114 19.75 -10.27 -16.63
C MET A 114 19.83 -11.79 -16.41
N ALA A 115 18.90 -12.55 -16.98
CA ALA A 115 18.93 -14.02 -16.91
C ALA A 115 20.22 -14.58 -17.54
N ILE A 116 20.60 -14.06 -18.71
CA ILE A 116 21.86 -14.44 -19.39
C ILE A 116 23.08 -14.09 -18.52
N ILE A 117 23.14 -12.87 -17.99
CA ILE A 117 24.22 -12.44 -17.08
C ILE A 117 24.31 -13.37 -15.87
N THR A 118 23.17 -13.75 -15.29
CA THR A 118 23.10 -14.65 -14.13
C THR A 118 23.72 -16.00 -14.47
N THR A 119 23.37 -16.60 -15.62
CA THR A 119 23.97 -17.86 -16.08
C THR A 119 25.47 -17.75 -16.30
N HIS A 120 25.95 -16.64 -16.89
CA HIS A 120 27.40 -16.44 -17.06
C HIS A 120 28.14 -16.28 -15.73
N LEU A 121 27.56 -15.58 -14.76
CA LEU A 121 28.15 -15.45 -13.43
C LEU A 121 28.18 -16.80 -12.71
N GLN A 122 27.15 -17.63 -12.85
CA GLN A 122 27.14 -19.00 -12.30
C GLN A 122 28.25 -19.86 -12.92
N TYR A 123 28.39 -19.83 -14.24
CA TYR A 123 29.47 -20.54 -14.93
C TYR A 123 30.86 -20.07 -14.48
N GLN A 124 31.05 -18.75 -14.35
CA GLN A 124 32.31 -18.18 -13.86
C GLN A 124 32.60 -18.59 -12.41
N GLN A 125 31.60 -18.58 -11.54
CA GLN A 125 31.73 -19.00 -10.15
C GLN A 125 32.16 -20.48 -10.05
N GLU A 126 31.56 -21.36 -10.86
CA GLU A 126 31.91 -22.78 -10.90
C GLU A 126 33.36 -22.98 -11.38
N ALA A 127 33.77 -22.27 -12.43
CA ALA A 127 35.15 -22.32 -12.94
C ALA A 127 36.16 -21.84 -11.88
N ILE A 128 35.86 -20.76 -11.16
CA ILE A 128 36.69 -20.25 -10.06
C ILE A 128 36.77 -21.29 -8.92
N GLN A 129 35.63 -21.86 -8.51
CA GLN A 129 35.58 -22.86 -7.45
C GLN A 129 36.45 -24.08 -7.77
N LYS A 130 36.34 -24.59 -9.00
CA LYS A 130 37.18 -25.69 -9.48
C LYS A 130 38.67 -25.36 -9.44
N ASN A 131 39.04 -24.14 -9.84
CA ASN A 131 40.44 -23.69 -9.80
C ASN A 131 40.97 -23.59 -8.36
N VAL A 132 40.14 -23.16 -7.40
CA VAL A 132 40.51 -23.11 -5.98
C VAL A 132 40.77 -24.50 -5.42
N GLU A 133 39.89 -25.47 -5.72
CA GLU A 133 40.05 -26.86 -5.33
C GLU A 133 41.33 -27.47 -5.92
N GLN A 134 41.55 -27.29 -7.22
CA GLN A 134 42.78 -27.72 -7.90
C GLN A 134 44.03 -27.12 -7.25
N SER A 135 44.01 -25.84 -6.88
CA SER A 135 45.16 -25.22 -6.21
C SER A 135 45.41 -25.81 -4.82
N SER A 136 44.38 -26.19 -4.09
CA SER A 136 44.51 -26.89 -2.80
C SER A 136 45.18 -28.25 -2.99
N ASP A 137 44.69 -29.04 -3.95
CA ASP A 137 45.23 -30.37 -4.25
C ASP A 137 46.72 -30.30 -4.63
N LEU A 138 47.10 -29.29 -5.41
CA LEU A 138 48.51 -29.05 -5.78
C LEU A 138 49.37 -28.65 -4.58
N GLN A 139 48.85 -27.82 -3.66
CA GLN A 139 49.54 -27.46 -2.43
C GLN A 139 49.76 -28.68 -1.53
N ASP A 140 48.75 -29.54 -1.40
CA ASP A 140 48.85 -30.77 -0.62
C ASP A 140 49.90 -31.73 -1.20
N GLN A 141 49.91 -31.90 -2.53
CA GLN A 141 50.94 -32.67 -3.22
C GLN A 141 52.35 -32.11 -2.98
N LEU A 142 52.51 -30.79 -3.06
CA LEU A 142 53.79 -30.14 -2.78
C LEU A 142 54.25 -30.39 -1.33
N ASN A 143 53.34 -30.26 -0.37
CA ASN A 143 53.62 -30.51 1.05
C ASN A 143 53.99 -31.97 1.33
N HIS A 144 53.43 -32.92 0.57
CA HIS A 144 53.78 -34.33 0.66
C HIS A 144 55.19 -34.64 0.14
N LEU A 145 55.64 -33.93 -0.89
CA LEU A 145 56.98 -34.10 -1.48
C LEU A 145 58.09 -33.43 -0.66
N LEU A 146 57.75 -32.43 0.15
CA LEU A 146 58.70 -31.69 0.99
C LEU A 146 58.88 -32.26 2.40
N LYS A 147 58.25 -33.39 2.72
CA LYS A 147 58.44 -34.15 3.96
C LYS A 147 59.36 -35.34 3.71
#